data_AF-A0A081SJF0-F1
#
_entry.id   AF-A0A081SJF0-F1
#
_cell.length_a   1.000
_cell.length_b   1.000
_cell.length_c   1.000
_cell.angle_alpha   90.00
_cell.angle_beta   90.00
_cell.angle_gamma   90.00
#
_symmetry.space_group_name_H-M   'P 1'
#
loop_
_entity.id
_entity.type
_entity.pdbx_description
1 polymer ?
#
loop_
_entity_poly.entity_id
_entity_poly.type
_entity_poly.pdbx_seq_one_letter_code
_entity_poly.pdbx_strand_id
1 'polypeptide(L)'
;MANTSIKKSSSTAKRGKHPGISRVDNATTHGWLMRLYHQRATYSKLFSDGVYGGEKESLEAAQKYQRKLAKEVGAPDPSEGRRKRQARLSTNRTSNTGVVGVYRGKAVNKSGVSREYFAVSWNPEPNKVKSTSFSIQKYGEKEAFRLACELRQKMVKKILGYTPDDEPTEHRYISADSIIMEKHDKKDKKDKKDKKKKKKD
;
A
#
# COMPACT_ATOMS: atom_id res chain seq x y z
N MET A 1 19.54 11.87 37.66
CA MET A 1 18.67 12.00 36.47
C MET A 1 18.74 10.69 35.70
N ALA A 2 17.70 9.87 35.75
CA ALA A 2 17.70 8.51 35.22
C ALA A 2 17.47 8.52 33.70
N ASN A 3 18.44 8.02 32.94
CA ASN A 3 18.36 7.86 31.48
C ASN A 3 17.51 6.62 31.15
N THR A 4 16.22 6.82 30.87
CA THR A 4 15.34 5.77 30.35
C THR A 4 15.69 5.47 28.90
N SER A 5 16.51 4.44 28.71
CA SER A 5 16.88 3.89 27.41
C SER A 5 15.65 3.23 26.77
N ILE A 6 15.03 3.91 25.81
CA ILE A 6 13.92 3.38 25.01
C ILE A 6 14.49 2.29 24.10
N LYS A 7 14.42 1.03 24.55
CA LYS A 7 14.75 -0.14 23.73
C LYS A 7 13.78 -0.17 22.54
N LYS A 8 14.27 0.21 21.35
CA LYS A 8 13.57 -0.06 20.08
C LYS A 8 13.49 -1.58 19.91
N SER A 9 12.34 -2.17 20.21
CA SER A 9 12.05 -3.57 19.90
C SER A 9 11.89 -3.73 18.38
N SER A 10 12.99 -4.00 17.68
CA SER A 10 12.93 -4.43 16.28
C SER A 10 12.47 -5.90 16.23
N SER A 11 11.16 -6.12 16.37
CA SER A 11 10.57 -7.45 16.14
C SER A 11 10.55 -7.73 14.63
N THR A 12 11.62 -8.34 14.11
CA THR A 12 11.63 -8.93 12.77
C THR A 12 10.73 -10.16 12.81
N ALA A 13 9.41 -9.96 12.77
CA ALA A 13 8.43 -11.02 12.88
C ALA A 13 8.61 -12.05 11.76
N LYS A 14 8.82 -13.33 12.14
CA LYS A 14 8.77 -14.46 11.21
C LYS A 14 7.48 -14.36 10.38
N ARG A 15 7.59 -14.54 9.05
CA ARG A 15 6.45 -14.50 8.14
C ARG A 15 5.48 -15.62 8.54
N GLY A 16 4.28 -15.26 8.99
CA GLY A 16 3.25 -16.23 9.34
C GLY A 16 2.81 -17.07 8.13
N LYS A 17 2.29 -18.27 8.42
CA LYS A 17 1.74 -19.24 7.44
C LYS A 17 0.61 -18.66 6.58
N HIS A 18 0.01 -17.54 7.00
CA HIS A 18 -1.08 -16.84 6.32
C HIS A 18 -0.72 -15.35 6.09
N PRO A 19 -0.45 -14.92 4.84
CA PRO A 19 -0.02 -13.56 4.57
C PRO A 19 -1.15 -12.55 4.81
N GLY A 20 -0.95 -11.61 5.74
CA GLY A 20 -1.94 -10.57 6.04
C GLY A 20 -3.12 -11.05 6.88
N ILE A 21 -3.05 -12.25 7.44
CA ILE A 21 -4.00 -12.76 8.43
C ILE A 21 -3.21 -13.05 9.71
N SER A 22 -3.68 -12.56 10.84
CA SER A 22 -2.99 -12.73 12.13
C SER A 22 -3.98 -13.09 13.22
N ARG A 23 -3.56 -13.99 14.11
CA ARG A 23 -4.34 -14.35 15.28
C ARG A 23 -4.37 -13.16 16.24
N VAL A 24 -5.56 -12.82 16.72
CA VAL A 24 -5.79 -11.89 17.83
C VAL A 24 -6.34 -12.72 18.96
N ASP A 25 -5.59 -12.78 20.04
CA ASP A 25 -5.90 -13.59 21.21
C ASP A 25 -5.72 -12.71 22.45
N ASN A 26 -6.82 -12.11 22.89
CA ASN A 26 -6.91 -11.29 24.09
C ASN A 26 -7.92 -11.97 25.05
N ALA A 27 -7.90 -11.61 26.34
CA ALA A 27 -8.77 -12.20 27.37
C ALA A 27 -10.28 -12.22 27.02
N THR A 28 -10.73 -11.30 26.17
CA THR A 28 -12.15 -11.15 25.78
C THR A 28 -12.40 -11.39 24.29
N THR A 29 -11.37 -11.55 23.48
CA THR A 29 -11.51 -11.55 22.02
C THR A 29 -10.54 -12.52 21.39
N HIS A 30 -11.11 -13.58 20.83
CA HIS A 30 -10.41 -14.62 20.13
C HIS A 30 -10.87 -14.60 18.67
N GLY A 31 -9.94 -14.43 17.74
CA GLY A 31 -10.29 -14.38 16.33
C GLY A 31 -9.12 -14.13 15.41
N TRP A 32 -9.42 -14.05 14.12
CA TRP A 32 -8.46 -13.81 13.05
C TRP A 32 -8.66 -12.42 12.46
N LEU A 33 -7.63 -11.58 12.55
CA LEU A 33 -7.62 -10.26 11.94
C LEU A 33 -7.04 -10.35 10.53
N MET A 34 -7.89 -10.12 9.54
CA MET A 34 -7.51 -10.00 8.14
C MET A 34 -7.14 -8.55 7.83
N ARG A 35 -6.01 -8.34 7.16
CA ARG A 35 -5.53 -7.06 6.64
C ARG A 35 -5.10 -7.20 5.19
N LEU A 36 -5.71 -6.42 4.30
CA LEU A 36 -5.32 -6.28 2.90
C LEU A 36 -4.89 -4.85 2.63
N TYR A 37 -3.68 -4.69 2.09
CA TYR A 37 -3.14 -3.39 1.69
C TYR A 37 -3.21 -3.29 0.17
N HIS A 38 -3.90 -2.27 -0.34
CA HIS A 38 -3.95 -2.01 -1.78
C HIS A 38 -4.21 -0.53 -2.05
N GLN A 39 -3.49 0.05 -3.02
CA GLN A 39 -3.69 1.44 -3.48
C GLN A 39 -3.87 2.48 -2.35
N ARG A 40 -2.96 2.47 -1.35
CA ARG A 40 -2.96 3.39 -0.19
C ARG A 40 -4.10 3.18 0.82
N ALA A 41 -5.07 2.31 0.54
CA ALA A 41 -6.08 1.87 1.48
C ALA A 41 -5.60 0.65 2.29
N THR A 42 -5.96 0.63 3.57
CA THR A 42 -5.85 -0.54 4.43
C THR A 42 -7.26 -1.07 4.69
N TYR A 43 -7.56 -2.24 4.15
CA TYR A 43 -8.78 -2.96 4.45
C TYR A 43 -8.54 -3.92 5.59
N SER A 44 -9.39 -3.90 6.59
CA SER A 44 -9.30 -4.89 7.65
C SER A 44 -10.65 -5.33 8.18
N LYS A 45 -10.67 -6.57 8.68
CA LYS A 45 -11.84 -7.19 9.30
C LYS A 45 -11.40 -8.26 10.29
N LEU A 46 -12.08 -8.32 11.43
CA LEU A 46 -11.90 -9.37 12.43
C LEU A 46 -12.95 -10.47 12.22
N PHE A 47 -12.50 -11.72 12.28
CA PHE A 47 -13.34 -12.92 12.25
C PHE A 47 -13.23 -13.59 13.62
N SER A 48 -14.22 -13.36 14.48
CA SER A 48 -14.25 -13.88 15.85
C SER A 48 -14.65 -15.36 15.91
N ASP A 49 -13.97 -16.12 16.75
CA ASP A 49 -14.19 -17.56 16.91
C ASP A 49 -15.61 -17.91 17.35
N GLY A 50 -16.20 -17.12 18.25
CA GLY A 50 -17.57 -17.38 18.73
C GLY A 50 -18.66 -17.21 17.67
N VAL A 51 -18.40 -16.43 16.61
CA VAL A 51 -19.38 -16.19 15.53
C VAL A 51 -19.23 -17.21 14.42
N TYR A 52 -17.98 -17.61 14.14
CA TYR A 52 -17.64 -18.45 12.99
C TYR A 52 -17.35 -19.90 13.37
N GLY A 53 -17.69 -20.36 14.58
CA GLY A 53 -17.61 -21.78 14.96
C GLY A 53 -16.23 -22.28 15.36
N GLY A 54 -15.35 -21.38 15.81
CA GLY A 54 -14.04 -21.70 16.38
C GLY A 54 -12.85 -21.30 15.49
N GLU A 55 -11.64 -21.64 15.95
CA GLU A 55 -10.38 -21.14 15.38
C GLU A 55 -10.22 -21.51 13.89
N LYS A 56 -10.50 -22.76 13.52
CA LYS A 56 -10.29 -23.28 12.16
C LYS A 56 -11.27 -22.66 11.16
N GLU A 57 -12.55 -22.64 11.52
CA GLU A 57 -13.61 -22.10 10.68
C GLU A 57 -13.47 -20.58 10.50
N SER A 58 -13.07 -19.87 11.56
CA SER A 58 -12.77 -18.43 11.51
C SER A 58 -11.58 -18.11 10.61
N LEU A 59 -10.55 -18.96 10.61
CA LEU A 59 -9.40 -18.81 9.71
C LEU A 59 -9.80 -19.02 8.25
N GLU A 60 -10.61 -20.04 7.97
CA GLU A 60 -11.10 -20.32 6.62
C GLU A 60 -11.98 -19.17 6.10
N ALA A 61 -12.89 -18.68 6.93
CA ALA A 61 -13.71 -17.51 6.62
C ALA A 61 -12.86 -16.27 6.31
N ALA A 62 -11.83 -16.01 7.11
CA ALA A 62 -10.88 -14.91 6.89
C ALA A 62 -10.14 -15.04 5.55
N GLN A 63 -9.69 -16.25 5.19
CA GLN A 63 -9.00 -16.50 3.92
C GLN A 63 -9.93 -16.33 2.72
N LYS A 64 -11.13 -16.91 2.77
CA LYS A 64 -12.13 -16.80 1.70
C LYS A 64 -12.51 -15.34 1.45
N TYR A 65 -12.71 -14.60 2.53
CA TYR A 65 -13.00 -13.17 2.47
C TYR A 65 -11.82 -12.37 1.90
N GLN A 66 -10.58 -12.67 2.32
CA GLN A 66 -9.39 -12.00 1.81
C GLN A 66 -9.24 -12.16 0.29
N ARG A 67 -9.45 -13.37 -0.24
CA ARG A 67 -9.40 -13.65 -1.69
C ARG A 67 -10.51 -12.93 -2.45
N LYS A 68 -11.74 -12.94 -1.92
CA LYS A 68 -12.88 -12.23 -2.51
C LYS A 68 -12.60 -10.72 -2.58
N LEU A 69 -12.17 -10.14 -1.45
CA LEU A 69 -11.83 -8.72 -1.37
C LEU A 69 -10.70 -8.38 -2.34
N ALA A 70 -9.65 -9.20 -2.41
CA ALA A 70 -8.54 -8.99 -3.34
C ALA A 70 -9.02 -8.93 -4.80
N LYS A 71 -9.91 -9.85 -5.20
CA LYS A 71 -10.53 -9.84 -6.53
C LYS A 71 -11.36 -8.57 -6.78
N GLU A 72 -12.12 -8.13 -5.79
CA GLU A 72 -12.99 -6.94 -5.91
C GLU A 72 -12.23 -5.62 -5.97
N VAL A 73 -11.09 -5.52 -5.29
CA VAL A 73 -10.24 -4.32 -5.31
C VAL A 73 -9.16 -4.38 -6.39
N GLY A 74 -9.06 -5.48 -7.15
CA GLY A 74 -8.00 -5.68 -8.15
C GLY A 74 -6.61 -5.89 -7.54
N ALA A 75 -6.54 -6.34 -6.28
CA ALA A 75 -5.29 -6.70 -5.64
C ALA A 75 -4.82 -8.09 -6.10
N PRO A 76 -3.49 -8.31 -6.17
CA PRO A 76 -2.93 -9.63 -6.43
C PRO A 76 -3.39 -10.64 -5.36
N ASP A 77 -3.60 -11.88 -5.79
CA ASP A 77 -4.06 -12.95 -4.89
C ASP A 77 -3.07 -13.16 -3.74
N PRO A 78 -3.53 -13.07 -2.47
CA PRO A 78 -2.70 -13.33 -1.30
C PRO A 78 -2.08 -14.74 -1.25
N SER A 79 -2.68 -15.76 -1.89
CA SER A 79 -2.17 -17.14 -1.85
C SER A 79 -1.01 -17.43 -2.80
N GLU A 80 -0.79 -16.59 -3.82
CA GLU A 80 0.15 -16.83 -4.93
C GLU A 80 1.64 -16.72 -4.55
N GLY A 81 1.98 -16.60 -3.26
CA GLY A 81 3.36 -16.68 -2.79
C GLY A 81 4.24 -15.50 -3.23
N ARG A 82 5.07 -15.02 -2.31
CA ARG A 82 5.83 -13.75 -2.42
C ARG A 82 4.88 -12.59 -2.67
N ARG A 83 4.58 -11.81 -1.62
CA ARG A 83 4.03 -10.45 -1.79
C ARG A 83 4.94 -9.73 -2.78
N LYS A 84 4.58 -9.69 -4.07
CA LYS A 84 5.23 -8.82 -5.03
C LYS A 84 5.19 -7.49 -4.32
N ARG A 85 6.36 -6.87 -4.06
CA ARG A 85 6.38 -5.55 -3.44
C ARG A 85 5.56 -4.71 -4.40
N GLN A 86 4.27 -4.54 -4.10
CA GLN A 86 3.45 -3.53 -4.73
C GLN A 86 4.30 -2.28 -4.65
N ALA A 87 4.24 -1.44 -5.68
CA ALA A 87 4.85 -0.14 -5.66
C ALA A 87 4.25 0.63 -4.47
N ARG A 88 4.75 0.38 -3.26
CA ARG A 88 4.59 1.23 -2.12
C ARG A 88 5.35 2.45 -2.55
N LEU A 89 4.64 3.39 -3.16
CA LEU A 89 5.04 4.77 -3.13
C LEU A 89 5.19 5.05 -1.64
N SER A 90 6.44 5.04 -1.19
CA SER A 90 6.78 5.21 0.21
C SER A 90 6.19 6.55 0.62
N THR A 91 5.05 6.58 1.31
CA THR A 91 4.48 7.84 1.82
C THR A 91 5.35 8.46 2.90
N ASN A 92 6.43 7.77 3.31
CA ASN A 92 7.38 8.29 4.26
C ASN A 92 8.23 9.39 3.59
N ARG A 93 8.03 10.63 4.05
CA ARG A 93 8.71 11.85 3.60
C ARG A 93 10.17 11.92 4.10
N THR A 94 10.83 10.76 4.27
CA THR A 94 12.20 10.64 4.80
C THR A 94 13.27 11.06 3.79
N SER A 95 12.89 11.57 2.61
CA SER A 95 13.87 12.15 1.72
C SER A 95 14.38 13.47 2.29
N ASN A 96 15.68 13.68 2.16
CA ASN A 96 16.38 14.91 2.55
C ASN A 96 15.89 16.17 1.78
N THR A 97 14.93 16.01 0.87
CA THR A 97 14.35 17.05 0.03
C THR A 97 12.86 17.29 0.30
N GLY A 98 12.24 16.51 1.19
CA GLY A 98 10.80 16.59 1.47
C GLY A 98 9.88 16.04 0.37
N VAL A 99 10.42 15.56 -0.76
CA VAL A 99 9.64 14.96 -1.85
C VAL A 99 9.88 13.45 -1.92
N VAL A 100 8.82 12.67 -1.79
CA VAL A 100 8.89 11.19 -1.77
C VAL A 100 9.55 10.63 -3.03
N GLY A 101 10.65 9.90 -2.84
CA GLY A 101 11.37 9.21 -3.93
C GLY A 101 12.33 10.11 -4.71
N VAL A 102 12.51 11.37 -4.30
CA VAL A 102 13.58 12.25 -4.76
C VAL A 102 14.58 12.40 -3.61
N TYR A 103 15.87 12.24 -3.84
CA TYR A 103 16.90 12.46 -2.81
C TYR A 103 18.14 13.12 -3.41
N ARG A 104 18.85 13.89 -2.59
CA ARG A 104 20.16 14.46 -2.93
C ARG A 104 21.24 13.40 -2.62
N GLY A 105 22.06 13.08 -3.61
CA GLY A 105 23.18 12.16 -3.49
C GLY A 105 24.49 12.82 -3.86
N LYS A 106 25.59 12.24 -3.40
CA LYS A 106 26.96 12.58 -3.84
C LYS A 106 27.61 11.33 -4.38
N ALA A 107 28.24 11.42 -5.55
CA ALA A 107 29.07 10.37 -6.13
C ALA A 107 30.50 10.85 -6.19
N VAL A 108 31.44 9.99 -5.80
CA VAL A 108 32.88 10.28 -5.88
C VAL A 108 33.45 9.38 -6.96
N ASN A 109 34.12 9.98 -7.95
CA ASN A 109 34.82 9.22 -8.98
C ASN A 109 36.11 8.60 -8.40
N LYS A 110 36.69 7.63 -9.13
CA LYS A 110 38.00 7.04 -8.77
C LYS A 110 39.11 8.09 -8.59
N SER A 111 39.01 9.23 -9.28
CA SER A 111 39.94 10.37 -9.18
C SER A 111 39.65 11.32 -8.01
N GLY A 112 38.73 10.99 -7.09
CA GLY A 112 38.40 11.81 -5.92
C GLY A 112 37.46 12.99 -6.16
N VAL A 113 37.11 13.30 -7.42
CA VAL A 113 36.18 14.38 -7.75
C VAL A 113 34.76 13.99 -7.31
N SER A 114 34.20 14.77 -6.37
CA SER A 114 32.83 14.62 -5.91
C SER A 114 31.84 15.35 -6.82
N ARG A 115 30.72 14.70 -7.15
CA ARG A 115 29.63 15.25 -7.95
C ARG A 115 28.33 15.08 -7.21
N GLU A 116 27.59 16.16 -7.09
CA GLU A 116 26.26 16.15 -6.48
C GLU A 116 25.17 16.01 -7.53
N TYR A 117 24.10 15.31 -7.15
CA TYR A 117 22.96 15.05 -8.02
C TYR A 117 21.67 14.90 -7.23
N PHE A 118 20.55 15.15 -7.88
CA PHE A 118 19.24 14.71 -7.41
C PHE A 118 18.88 13.41 -8.12
N ALA A 119 18.63 12.35 -7.35
CA ALA A 119 18.17 11.07 -7.88
C ALA A 119 16.69 10.87 -7.60
N VAL A 120 16.02 10.30 -8.60
CA VAL A 120 14.60 9.95 -8.60
C VAL A 120 14.51 8.44 -8.70
N SER A 121 13.74 7.81 -7.80
CA SER A 121 13.48 6.38 -7.80
C SER A 121 11.99 6.08 -7.92
N TRP A 122 11.60 5.17 -8.82
CA TRP A 122 10.22 4.74 -9.01
C TRP A 122 10.13 3.26 -9.39
N ASN A 123 8.97 2.66 -9.15
CA ASN A 123 8.74 1.25 -9.40
C ASN A 123 7.70 1.09 -10.52
N PRO A 124 8.13 0.94 -11.79
CA PRO A 124 7.18 0.82 -12.91
C PRO A 124 6.37 -0.47 -12.85
N GLU A 125 6.94 -1.55 -12.29
CA GLU A 125 6.28 -2.83 -12.11
C GLU A 125 6.56 -3.35 -10.70
N PRO A 126 5.71 -4.26 -10.15
CA PRO A 126 6.00 -4.91 -8.88
C PRO A 126 7.37 -5.58 -8.90
N ASN A 127 8.20 -5.30 -7.88
CA ASN A 127 9.59 -5.74 -7.75
C ASN A 127 10.63 -5.18 -8.74
N LYS A 128 10.27 -4.30 -9.69
CA LYS A 128 11.26 -3.60 -10.53
C LYS A 128 11.44 -2.17 -10.03
N VAL A 129 12.66 -1.82 -9.64
CA VAL A 129 13.03 -0.45 -9.24
C VAL A 129 13.81 0.19 -10.39
N LYS A 130 13.37 1.36 -10.85
CA LYS A 130 14.12 2.20 -11.79
C LYS A 130 14.53 3.48 -11.08
N SER A 131 15.70 3.99 -11.44
CA SER A 131 16.16 5.27 -10.95
C SER A 131 16.82 6.08 -12.06
N THR A 132 16.78 7.40 -11.94
CA THR A 132 17.43 8.36 -12.85
C THR A 132 17.91 9.54 -12.03
N SER A 133 19.03 10.15 -12.43
CA SER A 133 19.64 11.27 -11.70
C SER A 133 19.85 12.49 -12.59
N PHE A 134 19.78 13.66 -11.95
CA PHE A 134 20.05 14.97 -12.54
C PHE A 134 21.25 15.59 -11.82
N SER A 135 22.31 15.89 -12.56
CA SER A 135 23.52 16.48 -11.98
C SER A 135 23.30 17.96 -11.64
N ILE A 136 23.69 18.35 -10.43
CA ILE A 136 23.64 19.76 -9.97
C ILE A 136 24.63 20.61 -10.77
N GLN A 137 25.78 20.06 -11.17
CA GLN A 137 26.79 20.78 -11.95
C GLN A 137 26.27 21.17 -13.34
N LYS A 138 25.40 20.35 -13.94
CA LYS A 138 24.89 20.59 -15.30
C LYS A 138 23.70 21.55 -15.35
N TYR A 139 22.78 21.44 -14.40
CA TYR A 139 21.51 22.17 -14.42
C TYR A 139 21.39 23.21 -13.29
N GLY A 140 22.37 23.30 -12.38
CA GLY A 140 22.23 24.06 -11.15
C GLY A 140 21.29 23.39 -10.15
N GLU A 141 21.35 23.80 -8.88
CA GLU A 141 20.62 23.14 -7.80
C GLU A 141 19.10 23.24 -7.96
N LYS A 142 18.61 24.45 -8.26
CA LYS A 142 17.16 24.71 -8.39
C LYS A 142 16.55 23.96 -9.58
N GLU A 143 17.18 24.01 -10.77
CA GLU A 143 16.60 23.35 -11.94
C GLU A 143 16.75 21.84 -11.88
N ALA A 144 17.87 21.32 -11.37
CA ALA A 144 18.04 19.88 -11.17
C ALA A 144 16.97 19.33 -10.21
N PHE A 145 16.64 20.06 -9.15
CA PHE A 145 15.56 19.69 -8.23
C PHE A 145 14.18 19.75 -8.90
N ARG A 146 13.89 20.81 -9.68
CA ARG A 146 12.64 20.94 -10.43
C ARG A 146 12.43 19.77 -11.39
N LEU A 147 13.44 19.46 -12.20
CA LEU A 147 13.43 18.34 -13.15
C LEU A 147 13.23 16.99 -12.45
N ALA A 148 13.86 16.79 -11.29
CA ALA A 148 13.69 15.59 -10.48
C ALA A 148 12.24 15.43 -9.99
N CYS A 149 11.62 16.51 -9.53
CA CYS A 149 10.24 16.52 -9.07
C CYS A 149 9.24 16.29 -10.21
N GLU A 150 9.41 16.97 -11.34
CA GLU A 150 8.57 16.79 -12.54
C GLU A 150 8.64 15.35 -13.06
N LEU A 151 9.85 14.78 -13.16
CA LEU A 151 10.03 13.40 -13.58
C LEU A 151 9.31 12.44 -12.61
N ARG A 152 9.44 12.69 -11.30
CA ARG A 152 8.77 11.90 -10.28
C ARG A 152 7.26 11.94 -10.44
N GLN A 153 6.66 13.11 -10.54
CA GLN A 153 5.22 13.28 -10.72
C GLN A 153 4.73 12.60 -11.99
N LYS A 154 5.44 12.76 -13.11
CA LYS A 154 5.12 12.11 -14.39
C LYS A 154 5.12 10.58 -14.29
N MET A 155 6.15 10.01 -13.68
CA MET A 155 6.25 8.55 -13.52
C MET A 155 5.19 8.01 -12.57
N VAL A 156 4.92 8.71 -11.47
CA VAL A 156 3.88 8.34 -10.51
C VAL A 156 2.50 8.39 -11.16
N LYS A 157 2.19 9.46 -11.90
CA LYS A 157 0.94 9.58 -12.67
C LYS A 157 0.78 8.46 -13.68
N LYS A 158 1.86 8.04 -14.35
CA LYS A 158 1.83 6.89 -15.28
C LYS A 158 1.55 5.56 -14.59
N ILE A 159 2.04 5.37 -13.36
CA ILE A 159 1.85 4.13 -12.59
C ILE A 159 0.45 4.08 -11.94
N LEU A 160 0.00 5.20 -11.37
CA LEU A 160 -1.25 5.27 -10.59
C LEU A 160 -2.47 5.72 -11.39
N GLY A 161 -2.27 6.44 -12.51
CA GLY A 161 -3.34 7.14 -13.22
C GLY A 161 -3.68 8.54 -12.64
N TYR A 162 -3.19 8.89 -11.45
CA TYR A 162 -3.44 10.17 -10.77
C TYR A 162 -2.18 10.71 -10.06
N THR A 163 -2.16 11.99 -9.69
CA THR A 163 -1.05 12.56 -8.89
C THR A 163 -1.39 12.53 -7.39
N PRO A 164 -0.48 12.09 -6.51
CA PRO A 164 -0.77 11.98 -5.06
C PRO A 164 -0.99 13.31 -4.35
N ASP A 165 -0.68 14.43 -5.00
CA ASP A 165 -0.75 15.79 -4.44
C ASP A 165 -2.16 16.41 -4.60
N ASP A 166 -3.06 15.78 -5.37
CA ASP A 166 -4.39 16.32 -5.71
C ASP A 166 -5.54 15.91 -4.76
N GLU A 167 -5.36 14.98 -3.82
CA GLU A 167 -6.47 14.47 -2.97
C GLU A 167 -6.14 14.50 -1.46
N PRO A 168 -7.04 15.03 -0.61
CA PRO A 168 -6.93 14.96 0.84
C PRO A 168 -6.74 13.51 1.30
N THR A 169 -5.94 13.31 2.34
CA THR A 169 -5.61 12.01 2.91
C THR A 169 -6.79 11.37 3.66
N GLU A 170 -7.96 11.24 3.05
CA GLU A 170 -9.07 10.52 3.65
C GLU A 170 -9.03 9.03 3.29
N HIS A 171 -9.23 8.21 4.32
CA HIS A 171 -9.29 6.74 4.32
C HIS A 171 -7.96 5.99 4.27
N ARG A 172 -7.11 6.26 5.28
CA ARG A 172 -5.99 5.37 5.65
C ARG A 172 -6.47 3.99 6.15
N TYR A 173 -7.72 3.90 6.60
CA TYR A 173 -8.37 2.70 7.13
C TYR A 173 -9.81 2.62 6.64
N ILE A 174 -10.17 1.52 5.99
CA ILE A 174 -11.55 1.25 5.57
C ILE A 174 -11.93 -0.09 6.18
N SER A 175 -13.06 -0.13 6.91
CA SER A 175 -13.64 -1.41 7.32
C SER A 175 -13.93 -2.22 6.06
N ALA A 176 -13.37 -3.42 5.97
CA ALA A 176 -13.53 -4.20 4.76
C ALA A 176 -15.01 -4.49 4.45
N ASP A 177 -15.87 -4.50 5.48
CA ASP A 177 -17.31 -4.73 5.35
C ASP A 177 -18.03 -3.60 4.61
N SER A 178 -17.62 -2.34 4.80
CA SER A 178 -18.27 -1.19 4.17
C SER A 178 -18.20 -1.24 2.64
N ILE A 179 -17.12 -1.80 2.09
CA ILE A 179 -16.90 -1.86 0.64
C ILE A 179 -17.72 -2.96 -0.01
N ILE A 180 -17.78 -4.12 0.65
CA ILE A 180 -18.59 -5.24 0.16
C ILE A 180 -20.07 -4.89 0.29
N MET A 181 -20.48 -4.19 1.36
CA MET A 181 -21.86 -3.73 1.55
C MET A 181 -22.27 -2.63 0.55
N GLU A 182 -21.44 -1.61 0.30
CA GLU A 182 -21.75 -0.56 -0.70
C GLU A 182 -21.91 -1.11 -2.12
N LYS A 183 -21.11 -2.11 -2.50
CA LYS A 183 -21.18 -2.73 -3.83
C LYS A 183 -22.30 -3.77 -3.94
N HIS A 184 -22.65 -4.48 -2.87
CA HIS A 184 -23.82 -5.35 -2.85
C HIS A 184 -25.11 -4.54 -3.03
N ASP A 185 -25.22 -3.39 -2.35
CA ASP A 185 -26.38 -2.50 -2.49
C ASP A 185 -26.49 -1.89 -3.91
N LYS A 186 -25.36 -1.59 -4.57
CA LYS A 186 -25.33 -1.16 -5.99
C LYS A 186 -25.69 -2.29 -6.96
N LYS A 187 -25.30 -3.53 -6.68
CA LYS A 187 -25.65 -4.71 -7.50
C LYS A 187 -27.14 -5.07 -7.36
N ASP A 188 -27.67 -5.05 -6.14
CA ASP A 188 -29.09 -5.30 -5.86
C ASP A 188 -29.99 -4.23 -6.48
N LYS A 189 -29.55 -2.96 -6.49
CA LYS A 189 -30.24 -1.87 -7.19
C LYS A 189 -30.21 -2.05 -8.72
N LYS A 190 -29.12 -2.56 -9.28
CA LYS A 190 -29.01 -2.85 -10.73
C LYS A 190 -29.91 -4.03 -11.14
N ASP A 191 -29.88 -5.12 -10.38
CA ASP A 191 -30.69 -6.32 -10.65
C ASP A 191 -32.20 -6.04 -10.49
N LYS A 192 -32.60 -5.17 -9.54
CA LYS A 192 -33.99 -4.68 -9.42
C LYS A 192 -34.41 -3.79 -10.59
N LYS A 193 -33.51 -2.96 -11.13
CA LYS A 193 -33.78 -2.09 -12.29
C LYS A 193 -33.94 -2.91 -13.57
N ASP A 194 -33.11 -3.93 -13.77
CA ASP A 194 -33.19 -4.82 -14.94
C ASP A 194 -34.43 -5.74 -14.90
N LYS A 195 -34.83 -6.22 -13.71
CA LYS A 195 -36.12 -6.93 -13.54
C LYS A 195 -37.35 -6.05 -13.77
N LYS A 196 -37.29 -4.75 -13.44
CA LYS A 196 -38.39 -3.80 -13.69
C LYS A 196 -38.51 -3.42 -15.16
N LYS A 197 -37.42 -3.50 -15.93
CA LYS A 197 -37.40 -3.29 -17.38
C LYS A 197 -38.00 -4.49 -18.13
N LYS A 198 -37.67 -5.72 -17.72
CA LYS A 198 -38.23 -6.98 -18.28
C LYS A 198 -39.71 -7.26 -17.98
N LYS A 199 -40.36 -6.48 -17.12
CA LYS A 199 -41.81 -6.59 -16.81
C LYS A 199 -42.66 -5.53 -17.53
N LYS A 200 -42.03 -4.72 -18.40
CA LYS A 200 -42.68 -3.64 -19.16
C LYS A 200 -42.66 -3.88 -20.68
N ASP A 201 -42.15 -5.03 -21.11
CA ASP A 201 -42.34 -5.61 -22.44
C ASP A 201 -43.27 -6.83 -22.28
#